data_AF-A0A9E4CT62-F1
#
_entry.id   AF-A0A9E4CT62-F1
#
_cell.length_a   1.000
_cell.length_b   1.000
_cell.length_c   1.000
_cell.angle_alpha   90.00
_cell.angle_beta   90.00
_cell.angle_gamma   90.00
#
_symmetry.space_group_name_H-M   'P 1'
#
loop_
_entity.id
_entity.type
_entity.pdbx_description
1 polymer ?
#
loop_
_entity_poly.entity_id
_entity_poly.type
_entity_poly.pdbx_seq_one_letter_code
_entity_poly.pdbx_strand_id
1 'polypeptide(L)'
;MSVPIEVDIPCDPTQIDHTGLPWTFLDEAAHPDRIVPGAIVITGDADDPVFARVASLTERSTGVKVHLEILPGDPLEYAEAMRRTHLLSA
;
A
#
# COMPACT_ATOMS: atom_id res chain seq x y z
N MET A 1 -16.80 15.03 -10.58
CA MET A 1 -15.93 15.09 -9.39
C MET A 1 -15.35 13.70 -9.25
N SER A 2 -14.03 13.54 -9.38
CA SER A 2 -13.40 12.23 -9.11
C SER A 2 -13.48 11.93 -7.63
N VAL A 3 -13.76 10.68 -7.28
CA VAL A 3 -13.66 10.20 -5.89
C VAL A 3 -12.17 10.23 -5.51
N PRO A 4 -11.79 10.78 -4.34
CA PRO A 4 -10.40 10.78 -3.90
C PRO A 4 -9.89 9.34 -3.77
N ILE A 5 -8.62 9.11 -4.15
CA ILE A 5 -7.96 7.82 -4.00
C ILE A 5 -7.67 7.62 -2.52
N GLU A 6 -8.24 6.56 -1.94
CA GLU A 6 -7.91 6.11 -0.59
C GLU A 6 -6.78 5.08 -0.69
N VAL A 7 -5.64 5.37 -0.05
CA VAL A 7 -4.53 4.42 0.08
C VAL A 7 -4.78 3.53 1.30
N ASP A 8 -4.45 2.25 1.22
CA ASP A 8 -4.66 1.30 2.33
C ASP A 8 -3.77 1.67 3.52
N ILE A 9 -2.53 2.06 3.22
CA ILE A 9 -1.52 2.46 4.21
C ILE A 9 -0.57 3.50 3.57
N PRO A 10 -0.43 4.70 4.14
CA PRO A 10 0.48 5.71 3.60
C PRO A 10 1.93 5.33 3.93
N CYS A 11 2.83 5.44 2.95
CA CYS A 11 4.26 5.21 3.15
C CYS A 11 5.04 5.91 2.04
N ASP A 12 6.05 6.69 2.42
CA ASP A 12 7.03 7.25 1.49
C ASP A 12 7.95 6.14 0.94
N PRO A 13 7.91 5.84 -0.37
CA PRO A 13 8.74 4.80 -0.98
C PRO A 13 10.25 5.06 -0.89
N THR A 14 10.66 6.29 -0.58
CA THR A 14 12.07 6.67 -0.40
C THR A 14 12.53 6.50 1.05
N GLN A 15 11.61 6.36 2.00
CA GLN A 15 11.89 6.15 3.42
C GLN A 15 12.28 4.69 3.70
N ILE A 16 13.51 4.34 3.36
CA ILE A 16 14.06 2.99 3.44
C ILE A 16 14.93 2.83 4.69
N ASP A 17 14.81 1.70 5.39
CA ASP A 17 15.69 1.36 6.52
C ASP A 17 16.75 0.30 6.17
N HIS A 18 17.47 -0.20 7.17
CA HIS A 18 18.52 -1.23 7.03
C HIS A 18 18.08 -2.53 6.33
N THR A 19 16.78 -2.81 6.21
CA THR A 19 16.26 -3.96 5.46
C THR A 19 16.27 -3.74 3.94
N GLY A 20 16.49 -2.50 3.49
CA GLY A 20 16.39 -2.12 2.08
C GLY A 20 14.94 -1.92 1.61
N LEU A 21 13.97 -1.98 2.52
CA LEU A 21 12.55 -1.80 2.21
C LEU A 21 12.00 -0.48 2.78
N PRO A 22 11.07 0.17 2.06
CA PRO A 22 10.22 1.20 2.62
C PRO A 22 9.45 0.69 3.83
N TRP A 23 9.14 1.60 4.75
CA TRP A 23 8.43 1.25 5.97
C TRP A 23 7.54 2.36 6.49
N THR A 24 6.51 1.95 7.22
CA THR A 24 5.66 2.83 8.01
C THR A 24 5.16 2.10 9.28
N PHE A 25 4.25 2.70 10.04
CA PHE A 25 3.56 2.09 11.16
C PHE A 25 2.14 1.63 10.79
N LEU A 26 1.72 0.52 11.40
CA LEU A 26 0.44 -0.13 11.12
C LEU A 26 -0.78 0.74 11.50
N ASP A 27 -0.63 1.62 12.48
CA ASP A 27 -1.68 2.53 12.95
C ASP A 27 -1.96 3.70 11.98
N GLU A 28 -1.11 3.90 10.97
CA GLU A 28 -1.36 4.86 9.89
C GLU A 28 -2.30 4.30 8.81
N ALA A 29 -2.54 2.99 8.79
CA ALA A 29 -3.42 2.36 7.81
C ALA A 29 -4.90 2.72 8.03
N ALA A 30 -5.64 2.92 6.94
CA ALA A 30 -7.09 3.14 6.99
C ALA A 30 -7.83 1.91 7.55
N HIS A 31 -7.33 0.72 7.22
CA HIS A 31 -7.84 -0.58 7.67
C HIS A 31 -6.70 -1.48 8.14
N PRO A 32 -6.20 -1.32 9.38
CA PRO A 32 -5.05 -2.07 9.89
C PRO A 32 -5.22 -3.60 9.85
N ASP A 33 -6.46 -4.09 9.94
CA ASP A 33 -6.81 -5.51 9.85
C ASP A 33 -6.56 -6.14 8.47
N ARG A 34 -6.44 -5.32 7.43
CA ARG A 34 -6.12 -5.76 6.06
C ARG A 34 -4.62 -5.77 5.76
N ILE A 35 -3.81 -5.16 6.62
CA ILE A 35 -2.36 -5.05 6.44
C ILE A 35 -1.69 -6.28 7.08
N VAL A 36 -1.69 -7.38 6.33
CA VAL A 36 -1.12 -8.66 6.76
C VAL A 36 0.00 -9.10 5.81
N PRO A 37 1.02 -9.85 6.29
CA PRO A 37 2.11 -10.31 5.44
C PRO A 37 1.61 -11.00 4.15
N GLY A 38 2.15 -10.58 3.01
CA GLY A 38 1.79 -11.07 1.68
C GLY A 38 0.62 -10.34 1.01
N ALA A 39 -0.14 -9.51 1.72
CA ALA A 39 -1.21 -8.71 1.12
C ALA A 39 -0.66 -7.73 0.07
N ILE A 40 -1.39 -7.54 -1.03
CA ILE A 40 -1.15 -6.46 -1.99
C ILE A 40 -2.00 -5.27 -1.56
N VAL A 41 -1.36 -4.13 -1.40
CA VAL A 41 -1.96 -2.90 -0.89
C VAL A 41 -1.60 -1.73 -1.81
N ILE A 42 -2.42 -0.68 -1.75
CA ILE A 42 -2.10 0.62 -2.32
C ILE A 42 -1.44 1.47 -1.22
N THR A 43 -0.27 2.02 -1.53
CA THR A 43 0.51 2.89 -0.65
C THR A 43 0.94 4.17 -1.37
N GLY A 44 1.77 5.01 -0.73
CA GLY A 44 2.15 6.33 -1.23
C GLY A 44 1.20 7.39 -0.69
N ASP A 45 0.68 8.22 -1.58
CA ASP A 45 -0.36 9.19 -1.28
C ASP A 45 -1.47 9.19 -2.35
N ALA A 46 -2.45 10.07 -2.20
CA ALA A 46 -3.60 10.14 -3.10
C ALA A 46 -3.27 10.70 -4.49
N ASP A 47 -2.16 11.41 -4.63
CA ASP A 47 -1.72 12.02 -5.88
C ASP A 47 -0.77 11.08 -6.66
N ASP A 48 0.03 10.25 -5.96
CA ASP A 48 0.93 9.25 -6.55
C ASP A 48 0.82 7.87 -5.83
N PRO A 49 -0.29 7.14 -6.04
CA PRO A 49 -0.51 5.83 -5.43
C PRO A 49 0.32 4.75 -6.11
N VAL A 50 0.93 3.86 -5.33
CA VAL A 50 1.73 2.74 -5.85
C VAL A 50 1.29 1.40 -5.25
N PHE A 51 1.50 0.32 -6.00
CA PHE A 51 1.33 -1.02 -5.45
C PHE A 51 2.48 -1.38 -4.52
N ALA A 52 2.15 -2.01 -3.39
CA ALA A 52 3.12 -2.66 -2.54
C ALA A 52 2.63 -4.01 -2.05
N ARG A 53 3.57 -4.89 -1.71
CA ARG A 53 3.31 -6.09 -0.93
C ARG A 53 3.76 -5.87 0.50
N VAL A 54 2.94 -6.27 1.46
CA VAL A 54 3.33 -6.29 2.87
C VAL A 54 4.40 -7.37 3.07
N ALA A 55 5.65 -6.96 3.26
CA ALA A 55 6.78 -7.86 3.39
C ALA A 55 6.87 -8.45 4.80
N SER A 56 6.73 -7.61 5.83
CA SER A 56 6.74 -8.06 7.22
C SER A 56 6.08 -7.05 8.17
N LEU A 57 5.61 -7.56 9.31
CA LEU A 57 5.17 -6.78 10.46
C LEU A 57 6.12 -7.09 11.62
N THR A 58 6.64 -6.05 12.27
CA THR A 58 7.55 -6.19 13.42
C THR A 58 7.07 -5.34 14.59
N GLU A 59 6.80 -5.98 15.73
CA GLU A 59 6.48 -5.26 16.97
C GLU A 59 7.68 -4.44 17.47
N ARG A 60 7.42 -3.18 17.83
CA ARG A 60 8.38 -2.26 18.45
C ARG A 60 7.71 -1.61 19.67
N SER A 61 8.52 -1.01 20.54
CA SER A 61 8.02 -0.24 21.68
C SER A 61 7.13 0.94 21.27
N THR A 62 7.26 1.41 20.03
CA THR A 62 6.51 2.54 19.46
C THR A 62 5.29 2.12 18.63
N GLY A 63 5.05 0.82 18.44
CA GLY A 63 3.98 0.31 17.58
C GLY A 63 4.44 -0.83 16.67
N VAL A 64 3.56 -1.26 15.76
CA VAL A 64 3.88 -2.30 14.78
C VAL A 64 4.44 -1.65 13.52
N LYS A 65 5.70 -1.94 13.23
CA LYS A 65 6.37 -1.48 12.01
C LYS A 65 6.01 -2.39 10.84
N VAL A 66 5.60 -1.81 9.72
CA VAL A 66 5.25 -2.50 8.48
C VAL A 66 6.33 -2.22 7.45
N HIS A 67 6.92 -3.27 6.88
CA HIS A 67 7.82 -3.15 5.73
C HIS A 67 7.08 -3.49 4.45
N LEU A 68 7.32 -2.72 3.39
CA LEU A 68 6.63 -2.81 2.12
C LEU A 68 7.63 -3.11 0.99
N GLU A 69 7.27 -4.04 0.11
CA GLU A 69 7.97 -4.29 -1.15
C GLU A 69 7.20 -3.59 -2.27
N ILE A 70 7.78 -2.54 -2.86
CA ILE A 70 7.14 -1.81 -3.97
C ILE A 70 7.07 -2.71 -5.20
N LEU A 71 5.88 -2.80 -5.79
CA LEU A 71 5.62 -3.60 -6.97
C LEU A 71 5.61 -2.75 -8.23
N PRO A 72 5.96 -3.32 -9.40
CA PRO A 72 5.86 -2.61 -10.66
C PRO A 72 4.40 -2.38 -11.06
N GLY A 73 4.15 -1.29 -11.78
CA GLY A 73 2.84 -0.95 -12.36
C GLY A 73 2.13 0.18 -11.63
N ASP A 74 1.22 0.85 -12.35
CA ASP A 74 0.42 1.96 -11.85
C ASP A 74 -0.99 1.48 -11.47
N PRO A 75 -1.42 1.62 -10.19
CA PRO A 75 -2.77 1.26 -9.75
C PRO A 75 -3.90 1.78 -10.63
N LEU A 76 -3.76 2.99 -11.18
CA LEU A 76 -4.78 3.60 -12.04
C LEU A 76 -4.88 2.90 -13.38
N GLU A 77 -3.76 2.59 -14.03
CA GLU A 77 -3.74 1.85 -15.30
C GLU A 77 -4.37 0.45 -15.15
N TYR A 78 -4.05 -0.25 -14.06
CA TYR A 78 -4.63 -1.57 -13.78
C TYR A 78 -6.12 -1.48 -13.48
N ALA A 79 -6.55 -0.48 -12.70
CA ALA A 79 -7.97 -0.25 -12.41
C ALA A 79 -8.76 0.06 -13.69
N GLU A 80 -8.24 0.87 -14.60
CA GLU A 80 -8.86 1.13 -15.90
C GLU A 80 -8.99 -0.13 -16.75
N ALA A 81 -7.94 -0.95 -16.81
CA ALA A 81 -7.96 -2.21 -17.53
C ALA A 81 -9.02 -3.18 -16.97
N MET A 82 -9.09 -3.31 -15.65
CA MET A 82 -10.07 -4.18 -14.99
C MET A 82 -11.51 -3.67 -15.11
N ARG A 83 -11.74 -2.35 -15.09
CA ARG A 83 -13.07 -1.76 -15.36
C ARG A 83 -13.52 -2.07 -16.79
N ARG A 84 -12.64 -1.88 -17.77
CA ARG A 84 -12.93 -2.14 -19.19
C ARG A 84 -13.33 -3.59 -19.47
N THR A 85 -12.74 -4.54 -18.74
CA THR A 85 -13.03 -5.98 -18.89
C THR A 85 -14.12 -6.47 -17.96
N HIS A 86 -14.75 -5.61 -17.16
CA HIS A 86 -15.77 -5.96 -16.18
C HIS A 86 -15.26 -6.95 -15.10
N LEU A 87 -13.95 -6.97 -14.84
CA LEU A 87 -13.37 -7.69 -13.70
C LEU A 87 -13.63 -6.97 -12.38
N LEU A 88 -13.80 -5.64 -12.44
CA LEU A 88 -14.37 -4.83 -11.36
C LEU A 88 -15.89 -4.72 -11.54
N SER A 89 -16.56 -5.87 -11.63
CA SER A 89 -18.02 -5.92 -11.47
C SER A 89 -18.28 -6.27 -10.01
N ALA A 90 -18.53 -5.25 -9.20
CA ALA A 90 -19.22 -5.40 -7.93
C ALA A 90 -20.73 -5.38 -8.18
#